data_AF-A0A1V1STM8-F1
#
_entry.id   AF-A0A1V1STM8-F1
#
_cell.length_a   1.000
_cell.length_b   1.000
_cell.length_c   1.000
_cell.angle_alpha   90.00
_cell.angle_beta   90.00
_cell.angle_gamma   90.00
#
_symmetry.space_group_name_H-M   'P 1'
#
loop_
_entity.id
_entity.type
_entity.pdbx_description
1 polymer ?
#
loop_
_entity_poly.entity_id
_entity_poly.type
_entity_poly.pdbx_seq_one_letter_code
_entity_poly.pdbx_strand_id
1 'polypeptide(L)'
;MTSLFIPEYVGHLDDHEAAEPPMVLTCLCFDYNNSIVVTTDGACRDNGKHGARAVLSVFFREISPWNKSEALPPGDTTSQRAELCAAIRALRVIDDSIADKWKPSITAGYTLKRVIVKSNSNYLVQSMTERIHKRLGNAFTDARSQPAQN
;
A
#
# COMPACT_ATOMS: atom_id res chain seq x y z
N MET A 1 19.17 -41.45 -30.30
CA MET A 1 18.13 -42.40 -30.76
C MET A 1 17.47 -42.99 -29.52
N THR A 2 16.48 -42.35 -28.89
CA THR A 2 15.03 -42.31 -29.19
C THR A 2 14.31 -43.66 -29.20
N SER A 3 13.47 -43.85 -28.18
CA SER A 3 12.14 -44.49 -28.19
C SER A 3 11.55 -44.16 -26.80
N LEU A 4 10.73 -43.11 -26.59
CA LEU A 4 9.36 -42.82 -27.02
C LEU A 4 8.37 -43.97 -26.70
N PHE A 5 7.82 -43.89 -25.48
CA PHE A 5 6.53 -44.47 -25.11
C PHE A 5 5.60 -43.31 -24.74
N ILE A 6 4.53 -43.15 -25.51
CA ILE A 6 3.42 -42.23 -25.26
C ILE A 6 2.22 -43.10 -24.87
N PRO A 7 1.48 -42.80 -23.79
CA PRO A 7 0.08 -43.15 -23.73
C PRO A 7 -0.74 -41.99 -24.29
N GLU A 8 -1.49 -42.27 -25.36
CA GLU A 8 -2.57 -41.42 -25.86
C GLU A 8 -3.57 -41.16 -24.74
N TYR A 9 -3.81 -39.90 -24.40
CA TYR A 9 -5.02 -39.51 -23.69
C TYR A 9 -5.88 -38.70 -24.65
N VAL A 10 -6.83 -39.41 -25.28
CA VAL A 10 -7.92 -38.80 -26.05
C VAL A 10 -8.92 -38.24 -25.05
N GLY A 11 -8.85 -36.93 -24.84
CA GLY A 11 -9.85 -36.15 -24.14
C GLY A 11 -10.13 -34.89 -24.95
N HIS A 12 -11.08 -34.98 -25.87
CA HIS A 12 -11.68 -33.83 -26.53
C HIS A 12 -12.75 -33.26 -25.60
N LEU A 13 -12.49 -32.10 -25.00
CA LEU A 13 -13.49 -31.20 -24.44
C LEU A 13 -12.97 -29.76 -24.53
N ASP A 14 -13.62 -28.99 -25.41
CA ASP A 14 -13.86 -27.55 -25.41
C ASP A 14 -12.69 -26.61 -25.08
N ASP A 15 -12.16 -26.01 -26.14
CA ASP A 15 -11.27 -24.86 -26.10
C ASP A 15 -11.94 -23.71 -25.35
N HIS A 16 -11.55 -23.44 -24.10
CA HIS A 16 -11.44 -22.10 -23.47
C HIS A 16 -11.15 -22.12 -21.94
N GLU A 17 -10.46 -23.14 -21.40
CA GLU A 17 -10.07 -23.13 -19.98
C GLU A 17 -8.57 -22.82 -19.76
N ALA A 18 -8.34 -21.57 -19.34
CA ALA A 18 -7.35 -21.12 -18.35
C ALA A 18 -5.92 -21.72 -18.41
N ALA A 19 -5.06 -21.11 -19.24
CA ALA A 19 -3.65 -21.01 -18.90
C ALA A 19 -3.45 -19.83 -17.92
N GLU A 20 -3.68 -20.06 -16.63
CA GLU A 20 -3.30 -19.11 -15.57
C GLU A 20 -1.78 -18.84 -15.68
N PRO A 21 -1.35 -17.59 -15.96
CA PRO A 21 0.06 -17.29 -16.13
C PRO A 21 0.86 -17.54 -14.83
N PRO A 22 2.14 -17.91 -14.94
CA PRO A 22 2.91 -18.48 -13.85
C PRO A 22 3.09 -17.50 -12.69
N MET A 23 2.56 -17.86 -11.52
CA MET A 23 3.03 -17.70 -10.11
C MET A 23 3.97 -16.56 -9.64
N VAL A 24 4.32 -15.56 -10.43
CA VAL A 24 5.10 -14.38 -9.99
C VAL A 24 4.21 -13.36 -9.23
N LEU A 25 2.88 -13.57 -9.26
CA LEU A 25 1.87 -12.82 -8.52
C LEU A 25 1.78 -13.19 -7.03
N THR A 26 2.56 -14.16 -6.56
CA THR A 26 2.55 -14.62 -5.15
C THR A 26 3.05 -13.57 -4.17
N CYS A 27 3.64 -12.47 -4.64
CA CYS A 27 4.07 -11.37 -3.81
C CYS A 27 3.20 -10.11 -3.91
N LEU A 28 2.33 -9.97 -4.91
CA LEU A 28 1.55 -8.76 -5.12
C LEU A 28 0.11 -9.09 -5.44
N CYS A 29 -0.79 -8.71 -4.54
CA CYS A 29 -2.21 -8.75 -4.85
C CYS A 29 -2.54 -7.51 -5.69
N PHE A 30 -2.27 -7.59 -6.99
CA PHE A 30 -2.89 -6.68 -7.94
C PHE A 30 -4.36 -7.05 -8.08
N ASP A 31 -5.25 -6.07 -8.02
CA ASP A 31 -6.60 -6.27 -8.53
C ASP A 31 -6.59 -6.36 -10.07
N TYR A 32 -7.75 -6.67 -10.65
CA TYR A 32 -7.94 -6.74 -12.10
C TYR A 32 -7.66 -5.41 -12.84
N ASN A 33 -7.45 -4.30 -12.13
CA ASN A 33 -7.12 -3.00 -12.68
C ASN A 33 -5.64 -2.62 -12.53
N ASN A 34 -4.77 -3.57 -12.15
CA ASN A 34 -3.38 -3.30 -11.77
C ASN A 34 -3.27 -2.32 -10.60
N SER A 35 -4.14 -2.47 -9.59
CA SER A 35 -4.11 -1.69 -8.36
C SER A 35 -3.53 -2.49 -7.22
N ILE A 36 -2.79 -1.84 -6.33
CA ILE A 36 -2.38 -2.44 -5.05
C ILE A 36 -3.27 -1.90 -3.95
N VAL A 37 -3.79 -2.79 -3.12
CA VAL A 37 -4.51 -2.44 -1.90
C VAL A 37 -3.54 -2.54 -0.71
N VAL A 38 -3.52 -1.50 0.12
CA VAL A 38 -2.75 -1.46 1.35
C VAL A 38 -3.59 -0.88 2.47
N THR A 39 -3.57 -1.53 3.63
CA THR A 39 -4.22 -1.03 4.84
C THR A 39 -3.19 -0.33 5.70
N THR A 40 -3.55 0.82 6.26
CA THR A 40 -2.69 1.61 7.15
C THR A 40 -3.46 2.00 8.39
N ASP A 41 -2.78 1.99 9.54
CA ASP A 41 -3.33 2.42 10.82
C ASP A 41 -2.23 3.05 11.67
N GLY A 42 -2.59 4.10 12.41
CA GLY A 42 -1.69 4.85 13.27
C GLY A 42 -2.29 5.06 14.66
N ALA A 43 -1.59 4.57 15.68
CA ALA A 43 -2.05 4.68 17.06
C ALA A 43 -1.09 5.53 17.90
N CYS A 44 -1.64 6.29 18.85
CA CYS A 44 -0.85 7.03 19.82
C CYS A 44 -1.37 6.82 21.24
N ARG A 45 -0.53 6.26 22.11
CA ARG A 45 -0.81 6.13 23.54
C ARG A 45 -0.48 7.46 24.21
N ASP A 46 -1.36 7.89 25.11
CA ASP A 46 -1.27 9.20 25.78
C ASP A 46 -1.27 10.38 24.81
N ASN A 47 -2.07 10.28 23.75
CA ASN A 47 -2.18 11.29 22.68
C ASN A 47 -2.36 12.73 23.23
N GLY A 48 -1.49 13.64 22.79
CA GLY A 48 -1.50 15.05 23.20
C GLY A 48 -0.92 15.32 24.60
N LYS A 49 -0.31 14.32 25.25
CA LYS A 49 0.33 14.48 26.56
C LYS A 49 1.86 14.37 26.46
N HIS A 50 2.54 14.93 27.45
CA HIS A 50 3.98 14.72 27.60
C HIS A 50 4.29 13.22 27.76
N GLY A 51 5.25 12.72 26.99
CA GLY A 51 5.60 11.30 26.99
C GLY A 51 4.69 10.41 26.12
N ALA A 52 3.87 11.02 25.24
CA ALA A 52 3.10 10.29 24.23
C ALA A 52 4.00 9.36 23.40
N ARG A 53 3.43 8.21 23.00
CA ARG A 53 4.11 7.20 22.19
C ARG A 53 3.22 6.78 21.06
N ALA A 54 3.67 7.02 19.84
CA ALA A 54 2.94 6.64 18.64
C ALA A 54 3.61 5.51 17.86
N VAL A 55 2.79 4.76 17.14
CA VAL A 55 3.18 3.68 16.25
C VAL A 55 2.44 3.81 14.93
N LEU A 56 3.07 3.36 13.86
CA LEU A 56 2.44 3.20 12.55
C LEU A 56 2.40 1.73 12.18
N SER A 57 1.43 1.35 11.36
CA SER A 57 1.37 0.02 10.76
C SER A 57 0.94 0.08 9.30
N VAL A 58 1.52 -0.82 8.51
CA VAL A 58 1.22 -1.01 7.09
C VAL A 58 1.02 -2.50 6.86
N PHE A 59 -0.11 -2.85 6.26
CA PHE A 59 -0.49 -4.22 5.98
C PHE A 59 -0.91 -4.38 4.52
N PHE A 60 -0.19 -5.21 3.78
CA PHE A 60 -0.51 -5.55 2.40
C PHE A 60 -1.34 -6.81 2.32
N ARG A 61 -0.86 -7.89 2.96
CA ARG A 61 -1.55 -9.17 3.10
C ARG A 61 -0.87 -10.03 4.17
N GLU A 62 -1.43 -11.19 4.46
CA GLU A 62 -0.84 -12.18 5.36
C GLU A 62 0.57 -12.61 4.90
N ILE A 63 1.50 -12.73 5.85
CA ILE A 63 2.89 -13.18 5.66
C ILE A 63 3.70 -12.30 4.68
N SER A 64 3.18 -11.15 4.25
CA SER A 64 3.90 -10.24 3.37
C SER A 64 5.17 -9.68 4.06
N PRO A 65 6.37 -9.80 3.44
CA PRO A 65 7.60 -9.25 4.00
C PRO A 65 7.62 -7.71 3.99
N TRP A 66 6.65 -7.10 3.32
CA TRP A 66 6.46 -5.65 3.24
C TRP A 66 5.56 -5.09 4.32
N ASN A 67 4.91 -5.94 5.12
CA ASN A 67 4.18 -5.48 6.29
C ASN A 67 5.16 -4.77 7.25
N LYS A 68 4.71 -3.66 7.84
CA LYS A 68 5.50 -2.86 8.78
C LYS A 68 4.68 -2.59 10.04
N SER A 69 5.37 -2.58 11.17
CA SER A 69 4.89 -2.03 12.43
C SER A 69 6.08 -1.37 13.10
N GLU A 70 6.01 -0.06 13.28
CA GLU A 70 7.16 0.75 13.67
C GLU A 70 6.75 1.81 14.70
N ALA A 71 7.61 2.05 15.68
CA ALA A 71 7.44 3.18 16.58
C ALA A 71 7.84 4.48 15.88
N LEU A 72 7.04 5.53 16.06
CA LEU A 72 7.46 6.87 15.68
C LEU A 72 8.55 7.38 16.64
N PRO A 73 9.52 8.18 16.15
CA PRO A 73 10.48 8.84 17.01
C PRO A 73 9.79 9.63 18.13
N PRO A 74 10.35 9.67 19.34
CA PRO A 74 9.81 10.46 20.43
C PRO A 74 9.76 11.95 20.07
N GLY A 75 8.82 12.68 20.65
CA GLY A 75 8.51 14.07 20.32
C GLY A 75 7.00 14.27 20.20
N ASP A 76 6.57 15.33 19.49
CA ASP A 76 5.17 15.70 19.24
C ASP A 76 4.40 14.60 18.47
N THR A 77 4.16 13.49 19.16
CA THR A 77 3.57 12.27 18.63
C THR A 77 2.08 12.32 18.91
N THR A 78 1.31 12.44 17.84
CA THR A 78 -0.16 12.44 17.88
C THR A 78 -0.70 11.27 17.09
N SER A 79 -1.95 10.90 17.33
CA SER A 79 -2.64 9.91 16.50
C SER A 79 -2.71 10.36 15.03
N GLN A 80 -2.98 11.65 14.79
CA GLN A 80 -3.05 12.22 13.43
C GLN A 80 -1.72 12.10 12.69
N ARG A 81 -0.60 12.40 13.37
CA ARG A 81 0.74 12.19 12.84
C ARG A 81 1.03 10.72 12.58
N ALA A 82 0.61 9.82 13.47
CA ALA A 82 0.77 8.38 13.29
C ALA A 82 0.09 7.87 12.02
N GLU A 83 -1.16 8.28 11.78
CA GLU A 83 -1.93 7.93 10.59
C GLU A 83 -1.29 8.44 9.30
N LEU A 84 -0.85 9.71 9.29
CA LEU A 84 -0.13 10.30 8.15
C LEU A 84 1.18 9.56 7.87
N CYS A 85 1.95 9.25 8.92
CA CYS A 85 3.20 8.51 8.79
C CYS A 85 2.97 7.08 8.28
N ALA A 86 1.88 6.42 8.68
CA ALA A 86 1.51 5.09 8.17
C ALA A 86 1.26 5.13 6.66
N ALA A 87 0.49 6.11 6.17
CA ALA A 87 0.24 6.30 4.74
C ALA A 87 1.54 6.60 3.96
N ILE A 88 2.39 7.50 4.48
CA ILE A 88 3.70 7.80 3.86
C ILE A 88 4.58 6.54 3.82
N ARG A 89 4.62 5.76 4.89
CA ARG A 89 5.39 4.52 4.94
C ARG A 89 4.91 3.52 3.90
N ALA A 90 3.59 3.37 3.74
CA ALA A 90 3.03 2.48 2.72
C ALA A 90 3.48 2.88 1.31
N LEU A 91 3.38 4.17 0.97
CA LEU A 91 3.81 4.68 -0.34
C LEU A 91 5.32 4.52 -0.57
N ARG A 92 6.16 4.72 0.45
CA ARG A 92 7.60 4.46 0.36
C ARG A 92 7.93 3.00 0.13
N VAL A 93 7.29 2.09 0.89
CA VAL A 93 7.50 0.65 0.70
C VAL A 93 7.10 0.23 -0.71
N ILE A 94 6.01 0.78 -1.23
CA ILE A 94 5.55 0.61 -2.61
C ILE A 94 6.62 1.14 -3.56
N ASP A 95 7.08 2.38 -3.44
CA ASP A 95 8.07 2.99 -4.35
C ASP A 95 9.40 2.22 -4.35
N ASP A 96 9.98 2.00 -3.16
CA ASP A 96 11.26 1.31 -2.97
C ASP A 96 11.21 -0.16 -3.48
N SER A 97 10.08 -0.84 -3.28
CA SER A 97 9.95 -2.26 -3.65
C SER A 97 9.48 -2.45 -5.09
N ILE A 98 8.64 -1.55 -5.62
CA ILE A 98 8.16 -1.57 -7.00
C ILE A 98 9.28 -1.27 -7.97
N ALA A 99 10.05 -0.21 -7.67
CA ALA A 99 11.07 0.29 -8.58
C ALA A 99 12.20 -0.73 -8.78
N ASP A 100 12.54 -1.52 -7.77
CA ASP A 100 13.73 -2.38 -7.83
C ASP A 100 13.42 -3.88 -7.85
N LYS A 101 12.38 -4.34 -7.15
CA LYS A 101 12.07 -5.78 -7.04
C LYS A 101 10.90 -6.23 -7.88
N TRP A 102 9.95 -5.34 -8.21
CA TRP A 102 8.72 -5.70 -8.93
C TRP A 102 8.77 -5.35 -10.44
N LYS A 103 9.83 -4.67 -10.90
CA LYS A 103 10.11 -4.43 -12.33
C LYS A 103 9.94 -5.67 -13.22
N PRO A 104 10.42 -6.87 -12.87
CA PRO A 104 10.27 -8.05 -13.73
C PRO A 104 8.80 -8.43 -13.98
N SER A 105 7.94 -8.35 -12.97
CA SER A 105 6.50 -8.62 -13.08
C SER A 105 5.75 -7.50 -13.82
N ILE A 106 6.21 -6.25 -13.67
CA ILE A 106 5.68 -5.10 -14.43
C ILE A 106 6.08 -5.18 -15.91
N THR A 107 7.24 -5.76 -16.21
CA THR A 107 7.74 -5.95 -17.59
C THR A 107 6.89 -6.98 -18.37
N ALA A 108 6.11 -7.83 -17.69
CA ALA A 108 5.11 -8.72 -18.30
C ALA A 108 3.81 -8.01 -18.73
N GLY A 109 3.80 -6.67 -18.79
CA GLY A 109 2.66 -5.85 -19.24
C GLY A 109 1.77 -5.30 -18.12
N TYR A 110 2.12 -5.53 -16.86
CA TYR A 110 1.35 -5.09 -15.69
C TYR A 110 1.95 -3.84 -15.04
N THR A 111 1.76 -2.66 -15.63
CA THR A 111 2.12 -1.39 -14.96
C THR A 111 1.18 -1.15 -13.77
N LEU A 112 1.74 -0.84 -12.58
CA LEU A 112 0.94 -0.35 -11.45
C LEU A 112 0.20 0.92 -11.88
N LYS A 113 -1.13 0.88 -11.88
CA LYS A 113 -1.97 2.02 -12.27
C LYS A 113 -2.49 2.79 -11.07
N ARG A 114 -2.64 2.14 -9.91
CA ARG A 114 -3.36 2.71 -8.77
C ARG A 114 -2.87 2.11 -7.45
N VAL A 115 -2.79 2.95 -6.42
CA VAL A 115 -2.67 2.51 -5.03
C VAL A 115 -3.96 2.86 -4.29
N ILE A 116 -4.56 1.88 -3.64
CA ILE A 116 -5.75 2.03 -2.81
C ILE A 116 -5.32 1.91 -1.35
N VAL A 117 -5.28 3.05 -0.66
CA VAL A 117 -4.97 3.10 0.78
C VAL A 117 -6.26 2.98 1.57
N LYS A 118 -6.39 1.92 2.38
CA LYS A 118 -7.49 1.71 3.31
C LYS A 118 -7.07 2.19 4.70
N SER A 119 -7.79 3.14 5.25
CA SER A 119 -7.60 3.64 6.61
C SER A 119 -8.95 3.92 7.27
N ASN A 120 -9.01 3.76 8.58
CA ASN A 120 -10.15 4.15 9.43
C ASN A 120 -10.07 5.65 9.86
N SER A 121 -8.97 6.34 9.55
CA SER A 121 -8.74 7.72 9.94
C SER A 121 -9.43 8.69 9.01
N ASN A 122 -10.59 9.20 9.45
CA ASN A 122 -11.28 10.28 8.75
C ASN A 122 -10.38 11.52 8.57
N TYR A 123 -9.45 11.75 9.50
CA TYR A 123 -8.46 12.81 9.38
C TYR A 123 -7.54 12.61 8.16
N LEU A 124 -7.00 11.39 7.98
CA LEU A 124 -6.17 11.07 6.83
C LEU A 124 -6.96 11.19 5.52
N VAL A 125 -8.16 10.59 5.48
CA VAL A 125 -9.04 10.60 4.29
C VAL A 125 -9.33 12.04 3.88
N GLN A 126 -9.90 12.86 4.77
CA GLN A 126 -10.23 14.26 4.45
C GLN A 126 -8.99 15.09 4.13
N SER A 127 -7.84 14.80 4.75
CA SER A 127 -6.60 15.50 4.44
C SER A 127 -6.19 15.30 2.98
N MET A 128 -6.33 14.08 2.46
CA MET A 128 -5.89 13.73 1.11
C MET A 128 -6.94 14.02 0.03
N THR A 129 -8.24 13.97 0.35
CA THR A 129 -9.31 14.13 -0.65
C THR A 129 -9.90 15.54 -0.72
N GLU A 130 -9.78 16.34 0.34
CA GLU A 130 -10.46 17.63 0.44
C GLU A 130 -9.53 18.76 0.88
N ARG A 131 -8.90 18.61 2.04
CA ARG A 131 -8.21 19.71 2.72
C ARG A 131 -6.93 20.12 2.01
N ILE A 132 -6.21 19.17 1.39
CA ILE A 132 -4.98 19.48 0.66
C ILE A 132 -5.21 20.50 -0.46
N HIS A 133 -6.33 20.41 -1.18
CA HIS A 133 -6.67 21.34 -2.25
C HIS A 133 -6.85 22.77 -1.73
N LYS A 134 -7.51 22.91 -0.58
CA LYS A 134 -7.67 24.21 0.09
C LYS A 134 -6.32 24.74 0.60
N ARG A 135 -5.51 23.86 1.18
CA ARG A 135 -4.20 24.20 1.74
C ARG A 135 -3.19 24.66 0.67
N LEU A 136 -3.22 24.03 -0.50
CA LEU A 136 -2.43 24.47 -1.66
C LEU A 136 -2.82 25.88 -2.10
N GLY A 137 -4.12 26.22 -2.03
CA GLY A 137 -4.62 27.56 -2.36
C GLY A 137 -4.31 28.65 -1.33
N ASN A 138 -4.00 28.29 -0.08
CA ASN A 138 -3.78 29.26 1.02
C ASN A 138 -2.37 29.21 1.63
N ALA A 139 -1.40 28.68 0.89
CA ALA A 139 -0.01 28.51 1.34
C ALA A 139 0.14 27.74 2.67
N PHE A 140 -0.71 26.71 2.88
CA PHE A 140 -0.70 25.82 4.04
C PHE A 140 -0.95 26.54 5.37
N THR A 141 -1.88 27.49 5.38
CA THR A 141 -2.31 28.20 6.59
C THR A 141 -3.63 27.65 7.14
N ASP A 142 -3.82 27.70 8.46
CA ASP A 142 -5.10 27.43 9.11
C ASP A 142 -6.03 28.66 9.06
N ALA A 143 -7.25 28.52 9.55
CA ALA A 143 -8.22 29.63 9.55
C ALA A 143 -7.80 30.84 10.41
N ARG A 144 -6.73 30.69 11.20
CA ARG A 144 -6.15 31.72 12.06
C ARG A 144 -4.83 32.27 11.48
N SER A 145 -4.56 31.99 10.20
CA SER A 145 -3.34 32.37 9.49
C SER A 145 -2.05 31.79 10.10
N GLN A 146 -2.16 30.69 10.85
CA GLN A 146 -1.01 29.97 11.40
C GLN A 146 -0.60 28.82 10.46
N PRO A 147 0.66 28.34 10.51
CA PRO A 147 1.06 27.15 9.76
C PRO A 147 0.16 25.96 10.09
N ALA A 148 -0.33 25.25 9.07
CA ALA A 148 -1.16 24.08 9.25
C ALA A 148 -0.41 23.00 10.03
N GLN A 149 -0.98 22.59 11.16
CA GLN A 149 -0.44 21.49 11.97
C GLN A 149 -0.90 20.13 11.44
N ASN A 150 -0.14 19.11 11.82
CA ASN A 150 -0.31 17.71 11.46
C ASN A 150 -0.81 16.84 12.62
#